data_AF-A0A932R8F1-F1
#
_entry.id   AF-A0A932R8F1-F1
#
_cell.length_a   1.000
_cell.length_b   1.000
_cell.length_c   1.000
_cell.angle_alpha   90.00
_cell.angle_beta   90.00
_cell.angle_gamma   90.00
#
_symmetry.space_group_name_H-M   'P 1'
#
loop_
_entity.id
_entity.type
_entity.pdbx_description
1 polymer ?
#
loop_
_entity_poly.entity_id
_entity_poly.type
_entity_poly.pdbx_seq_one_letter_code
_entity_poly.pdbx_strand_id
1 'polypeptide(L)'
;MESAKVGKRGAVIVPARLRKRFGIEEGTLVTAEETEDGILIRPAVVVPVERYSPERKAEFLLSTATSPSDYRRARKQVEKLGLDPDSVPHHRPE
;
A
#
# COMPACT_ATOMS: atom_id res chain seq x y z
N MET A 1 7.54 10.96 32.58
CA MET A 1 8.70 10.62 31.73
C MET A 1 9.27 9.31 32.26
N GLU A 2 9.45 8.31 31.41
CA GLU A 2 10.02 7.00 31.79
C GLU A 2 11.36 6.87 31.06
N SER A 3 12.45 6.61 31.79
CA SER A 3 13.77 6.40 31.18
C SER A 3 13.90 4.96 30.70
N ALA A 4 14.51 4.78 29.53
CA ALA A 4 14.84 3.46 28.98
C ALA A 4 16.36 3.31 28.90
N LYS A 5 16.85 2.09 29.10
CA LYS A 5 18.28 1.77 28.94
C LYS A 5 18.55 1.35 27.50
N VAL A 6 19.70 1.79 26.99
CA VAL A 6 20.23 1.38 25.70
C VAL A 6 21.14 0.18 25.90
N GLY A 7 20.86 -0.91 25.19
CA GLY A 7 21.72 -2.10 25.17
C GLY A 7 22.97 -1.92 24.32
N LYS A 8 23.88 -2.90 24.35
CA LYS A 8 25.19 -2.87 23.66
C LYS A 8 25.13 -2.54 22.16
N ARG A 9 24.00 -2.81 21.50
CA ARG A 9 23.81 -2.59 20.05
C ARG A 9 22.77 -1.51 19.73
N GLY A 10 22.52 -0.58 20.65
CA GLY A 10 21.52 0.47 20.44
C GLY A 10 20.07 0.03 20.66
N ALA A 11 19.84 -1.19 21.16
CA ALA A 11 18.50 -1.68 21.45
C ALA A 11 17.88 -0.89 22.62
N VAL A 12 16.73 -0.26 22.39
CA VAL A 12 15.95 0.45 23.42
C VAL A 12 14.76 -0.39 23.82
N ILE A 13 14.66 -0.72 25.10
CA ILE A 13 13.49 -1.44 25.62
C ILE A 13 12.39 -0.41 25.90
N VAL A 14 11.33 -0.43 25.09
CA VAL A 14 10.17 0.44 25.29
C VAL A 14 9.41 0.00 26.56
N PRO A 15 9.20 0.91 27.53
CA PRO A 15 8.47 0.60 28.76
C PRO A 15 7.10 -0.01 28.51
N ALA A 16 6.70 -0.97 29.35
CA ALA A 16 5.49 -1.78 29.16
C ALA A 16 4.21 -0.93 29.03
N ARG A 17 4.12 0.19 29.76
CA ARG A 17 2.97 1.10 29.70
C ARG A 17 2.82 1.74 28.32
N LEU A 18 3.93 2.15 27.70
CA LEU A 18 3.93 2.73 26.36
C LEU A 18 3.60 1.69 25.29
N ARG A 19 4.19 0.49 25.39
CA ARG A 19 3.87 -0.62 24.49
C ARG A 19 2.37 -0.92 24.45
N LYS A 20 1.74 -1.08 25.62
CA LYS A 20 0.30 -1.31 25.74
C LYS A 20 -0.54 -0.17 25.18
N ARG A 21 -0.15 1.08 25.44
CA ARG A 21 -0.88 2.26 24.95
C ARG A 21 -0.88 2.37 23.43
N PHE A 22 0.22 1.99 22.79
CA PHE A 22 0.41 2.12 21.34
C PHE A 22 0.27 0.81 20.57
N GLY A 23 -0.20 -0.27 21.23
CA GLY A 23 -0.39 -1.57 20.58
C GLY A 23 0.90 -2.20 20.03
N ILE A 24 2.05 -1.92 20.67
CA ILE A 24 3.35 -2.49 20.26
C ILE A 24 3.55 -3.81 21.00
N GLU A 25 3.31 -4.89 20.29
CA GLU A 25 3.49 -6.27 20.77
C GLU A 25 4.73 -6.91 20.14
N GLU A 26 5.07 -8.11 20.61
CA GLU A 26 6.14 -8.89 19.98
C GLU A 26 5.84 -9.10 18.48
N GLY A 27 6.84 -8.89 17.63
CA GLY A 27 6.67 -8.98 16.17
C GLY A 27 5.98 -7.79 15.50
N THR A 28 5.51 -6.79 16.25
CA THR A 28 4.97 -5.55 15.66
C THR A 28 6.05 -4.83 14.87
N LEU A 29 5.77 -4.54 13.61
CA LEU A 29 6.64 -3.71 12.79
C LEU A 29 6.51 -2.25 13.24
N VAL A 30 7.64 -1.56 13.29
CA VAL A 30 7.70 -0.14 13.66
C VAL A 30 8.61 0.59 12.67
N THR A 31 8.31 1.86 12.38
CA THR A 31 9.27 2.76 11.74
C THR A 31 10.02 3.55 12.80
N ALA A 32 11.24 3.94 12.47
CA ALA A 32 12.06 4.86 13.25
C ALA A 32 12.45 6.02 12.35
N GLU A 33 11.97 7.22 12.68
CA GLU A 33 12.15 8.42 11.87
C GLU A 33 12.95 9.46 12.67
N GLU A 34 13.90 10.11 12.00
CA GLU A 34 14.61 11.25 12.55
C GLU A 34 13.70 12.49 12.52
N THR A 35 13.63 13.18 13.64
CA THR A 35 12.84 14.40 13.85
C THR A 35 13.67 15.42 14.64
N GLU A 36 13.25 16.67 14.67
CA GLU A 36 13.93 17.74 15.43
C GLU A 36 14.06 17.40 16.93
N ASP A 37 13.07 16.69 17.47
CA ASP A 37 13.00 16.30 18.88
C ASP A 37 13.64 14.93 19.17
N GLY A 38 14.20 14.25 18.17
CA GLY A 38 14.84 12.94 18.29
C GLY A 38 14.24 11.87 17.38
N ILE A 39 14.10 10.63 17.88
CA ILE A 39 13.63 9.49 17.09
C ILE A 39 12.14 9.24 17.36
N LEU A 40 11.30 9.37 16.34
CA LEU A 40 9.89 9.01 16.40
C LEU A 40 9.72 7.53 16.04
N ILE A 41 9.21 6.75 17.00
CA ILE A 41 8.84 5.34 16.78
C ILE A 41 7.32 5.22 16.64
N ARG A 42 6.84 4.64 15.54
CA ARG A 42 5.41 4.40 15.31
C ARG A 42 5.14 2.99 14.77
N PRO A 43 4.01 2.35 15.15
CA PRO A 43 3.58 1.11 14.53
C PRO A 43 3.46 1.25 13.01
N ALA A 44 3.81 0.19 12.30
CA ALA A 44 3.82 0.12 10.85
C ALA A 44 3.18 -1.18 10.36
N VAL A 45 2.68 -1.15 9.12
CA VAL A 45 2.13 -2.30 8.42
C VAL A 45 2.86 -2.50 7.11
N VAL A 46 3.16 -3.75 6.76
CA VAL A 46 3.68 -4.12 5.45
C VAL A 46 2.52 -4.54 4.59
N VAL A 47 2.29 -3.82 3.51
CA VAL A 47 1.28 -4.15 2.51
C VAL A 47 1.98 -4.64 1.24
N PRO A 48 1.56 -5.77 0.65
CA PRO A 48 2.08 -6.18 -0.64
C PRO A 48 1.67 -5.15 -1.70
N VAL A 49 2.65 -4.68 -2.48
CA VAL A 49 2.38 -3.80 -3.62
C VAL A 49 2.21 -4.68 -4.85
N GLU A 50 0.98 -4.82 -5.34
CA GLU A 50 0.72 -5.53 -6.58
C GLU A 50 1.07 -4.63 -7.78
N ARG A 51 1.99 -5.10 -8.63
CA ARG A 51 2.36 -4.42 -9.87
C ARG A 51 1.58 -5.03 -11.03
N TYR A 52 0.58 -4.32 -11.54
CA TYR A 52 -0.20 -4.77 -12.69
C TYR A 52 0.56 -4.57 -14.00
N SER A 53 0.53 -5.60 -14.86
CA SER A 53 0.95 -5.50 -16.25
C SER A 53 0.00 -4.60 -17.04
N PRO A 54 0.42 -4.08 -18.22
CA PRO A 54 -0.48 -3.34 -19.11
C PRO A 54 -1.78 -4.10 -19.41
N GLU A 55 -1.71 -5.42 -19.62
CA GLU A 55 -2.84 -6.29 -19.94
C GLU A 55 -3.82 -6.37 -18.77
N ARG A 56 -3.30 -6.54 -17.55
CA ARG A 56 -4.14 -6.58 -16.35
C ARG A 56 -4.82 -5.24 -16.08
N LYS A 57 -4.13 -4.12 -16.33
CA LYS A 57 -4.74 -2.78 -16.26
C LYS A 57 -5.84 -2.61 -17.31
N ALA A 58 -5.61 -3.09 -18.52
CA ALA A 58 -6.58 -3.02 -19.60
C ALA A 58 -7.85 -3.82 -19.31
N GLU A 59 -7.69 -5.04 -18.79
CA GLU A 59 -8.80 -5.88 -18.35
C GLU A 59 -9.66 -5.14 -17.30
N PHE A 60 -9.05 -4.52 -16.30
CA PHE A 60 -9.79 -3.75 -15.30
C PHE A 60 -10.52 -2.56 -15.89
N LEU A 61 -9.86 -1.78 -16.75
CA LEU A 61 -10.46 -0.61 -17.39
C LEU A 61 -11.73 -0.99 -18.15
N LEU A 62 -11.69 -2.12 -18.87
CA LEU A 62 -12.80 -2.58 -19.69
C LEU A 62 -13.90 -3.26 -18.85
N SER A 63 -13.53 -4.17 -17.94
CA SER A 63 -14.48 -4.95 -17.12
C SER A 63 -15.20 -4.14 -16.04
N THR A 64 -14.69 -2.96 -15.69
CA THR A 64 -15.32 -2.07 -14.69
C THR A 64 -16.15 -0.94 -15.31
N ALA A 65 -16.21 -0.85 -16.65
CA ALA A 65 -17.06 0.12 -17.32
C ALA A 65 -18.54 -0.23 -17.13
N THR A 66 -19.31 0.67 -16.52
CA THR A 66 -20.74 0.43 -16.19
C THR A 66 -21.70 1.05 -17.20
N SER A 67 -21.22 1.86 -18.14
CA SER A 67 -22.05 2.48 -19.19
C SER A 67 -21.37 2.41 -20.57
N PRO A 68 -22.13 2.53 -21.67
CA PRO A 68 -21.54 2.60 -23.01
C PRO A 68 -20.56 3.77 -23.20
N SER A 69 -20.81 4.91 -22.55
CA SER A 69 -19.87 6.04 -22.55
C SER A 69 -18.58 5.72 -21.81
N ASP A 70 -18.67 5.03 -20.67
CA ASP A 70 -17.50 4.61 -19.88
C ASP A 70 -16.68 3.61 -20.66
N TYR A 71 -17.33 2.65 -21.30
CA TYR A 71 -16.68 1.64 -22.10
C TYR A 71 -15.91 2.26 -23.27
N ARG A 72 -16.48 3.24 -23.98
CA ARG A 72 -15.76 4.00 -25.02
C ARG A 72 -14.52 4.72 -24.47
N ARG A 73 -14.59 5.25 -23.24
CA ARG A 73 -13.43 5.89 -22.59
C ARG A 73 -12.37 4.86 -22.20
N ALA A 74 -12.80 3.73 -21.64
CA ALA A 74 -11.93 2.63 -21.24
C ALA A 74 -11.13 2.09 -22.42
N ARG A 75 -11.77 1.85 -23.57
CA ARG A 75 -11.10 1.41 -24.79
C ARG A 75 -9.98 2.35 -25.23
N LYS A 76 -10.22 3.67 -25.22
CA LYS A 76 -9.18 4.67 -25.53
C LYS A 76 -8.01 4.65 -24.54
N GLN A 77 -8.25 4.29 -23.28
CA GLN A 77 -7.17 4.14 -22.30
C GLN A 77 -6.36 2.86 -22.55
N VAL A 78 -7.01 1.78 -22.97
CA VAL A 78 -6.32 0.54 -23.36
C VAL A 78 -5.43 0.74 -24.58
N GLU A 79 -5.91 1.48 -25.59
CA GLU A 79 -5.09 1.87 -26.75
C GLU A 79 -3.84 2.67 -26.34
N LYS A 80 -3.95 3.57 -25.37
CA LYS A 80 -2.81 4.32 -24.82
C LYS A 80 -1.82 3.45 -24.06
N LEU A 81 -2.24 2.29 -23.56
CA LEU A 81 -1.35 1.28 -22.99
C LEU A 81 -0.64 0.45 -24.08
N GLY A 82 -0.91 0.71 -25.36
CA GLY A 82 -0.33 -0.01 -26.50
C GLY A 82 -1.00 -1.35 -26.79
N LEU A 83 -2.21 -1.57 -26.28
CA LEU A 83 -2.95 -2.81 -26.40
C LEU A 83 -4.19 -2.62 -27.26
N ASP A 84 -4.58 -3.67 -27.99
CA ASP A 84 -5.86 -3.74 -28.68
C ASP A 84 -6.98 -4.04 -27.66
N PRO A 85 -7.99 -3.14 -27.49
CA PRO A 85 -9.08 -3.40 -26.55
C PRO A 85 -9.90 -4.65 -26.86
N ASP A 86 -9.95 -5.10 -28.13
CA ASP A 86 -10.67 -6.31 -28.52
C ASP A 86 -9.88 -7.60 -28.23
N SER A 87 -8.56 -7.53 -28.03
CA SER A 87 -7.74 -8.69 -27.68
C SER A 87 -7.72 -8.98 -26.18
N VAL A 88 -8.22 -8.06 -25.34
CA VAL A 88 -8.24 -8.20 -23.88
C VAL A 88 -9.53 -8.92 -23.46
N PRO A 89 -9.47 -10.03 -22.69
CA PRO A 89 -10.68 -10.66 -22.16
C PRO A 89 -11.41 -9.73 -21.18
N HIS A 90 -12.68 -9.39 -21.43
CA HIS A 90 -13.48 -8.54 -20.54
C HIS A 90 -14.99 -8.68 -20.81
N HIS A 91 -15.81 -8.22 -19.87
CA HIS A 91 -17.26 -8.11 -20.03
C HIS A 91 -17.63 -6.73 -20.56
N ARG A 92 -18.60 -6.65 -21.47
CA ARG A 92 -19.15 -5.36 -21.95
C ARG A 92 -20.34 -4.96 -21.07
N PRO A 93 -20.50 -3.67 -20.76
CA PRO A 93 -21.72 -3.21 -20.09
C PRO A 93 -22.95 -3.48 -20.95
N GLU A 94 -24.07 -3.81 -20.30
CA GLU A 94 -25.39 -3.97 -20.92
C GLU A 94 -25.89 -2.67 -21.58
#